data_AF-A0AAW3CDD6-F1
#
_entry.id   AF-A0AAW3CDD6-F1
#
_cell.length_a   1.000
_cell.length_b   1.000
_cell.length_c   1.000
_cell.angle_alpha   90.00
_cell.angle_beta   90.00
_cell.angle_gamma   90.00
#
_symmetry.space_group_name_H-M   'P 1'
#
loop_
_entity.id
_entity.type
_entity.pdbx_description
1 polymer ?
#
loop_
_entity_poly.entity_id
_entity_poly.type
_entity_poly.pdbx_seq_one_letter_code
_entity_poly.pdbx_strand_id
1 'polypeptide(L)'
;MKCQIASVVAAVALFGSAAAVSCSDKYPQSSAFFGSMGCASALIFANLGSAYGTAKSGVGVAHLGILHADRIMRGIVPVVMAGILGIYGLIVSVIINNNIKTEDNSYSSFAGYLHFG
;
A
#
# COMPACT_ATOMS: atom_id res chain seq x y z
N MET A 1 -12.30 -19.49 -25.42
CA MET A 1 -12.61 -18.04 -25.47
C MET A 1 -13.86 -17.67 -24.62
N LYS A 2 -13.93 -17.97 -23.31
CA LYS A 2 -15.09 -17.59 -22.47
C LYS A 2 -14.80 -17.12 -21.02
N CYS A 3 -13.55 -17.15 -20.53
CA CYS A 3 -13.22 -16.79 -19.14
C CYS A 3 -12.37 -15.50 -19.02
N GLN A 4 -12.80 -14.40 -19.66
CA GLN A 4 -12.08 -13.10 -19.58
C GLN A 4 -12.93 -11.94 -19.03
N ILE A 5 -14.23 -12.13 -18.76
CA ILE A 5 -15.16 -11.02 -18.50
C ILE A 5 -15.88 -11.09 -17.12
N ALA A 6 -15.92 -12.26 -16.46
CA ALA A 6 -16.73 -12.43 -15.24
C ALA A 6 -16.03 -12.07 -13.91
N SER A 7 -14.71 -12.26 -13.77
CA SER A 7 -14.03 -12.18 -12.46
C SER A 7 -13.57 -10.78 -12.02
N VAL A 8 -13.75 -9.74 -12.84
CA VAL A 8 -13.05 -8.45 -12.69
C VAL A 8 -13.63 -7.53 -11.60
N VAL A 9 -14.86 -7.75 -11.10
CA VAL A 9 -15.62 -6.65 -10.46
C VAL A 9 -16.08 -6.85 -9.00
N ALA A 10 -16.31 -8.07 -8.48
CA ALA A 10 -17.23 -8.23 -7.34
C ALA A 10 -16.69 -8.67 -5.96
N ALA A 11 -15.77 -9.64 -5.84
CA ALA A 11 -15.71 -10.45 -4.60
C ALA A 11 -14.31 -10.91 -4.09
N VAL A 12 -13.21 -10.31 -4.54
CA VAL A 12 -11.84 -10.65 -4.05
C VAL A 12 -11.55 -10.02 -2.67
N ALA A 13 -12.52 -10.13 -1.76
CA ALA A 13 -12.44 -9.72 -0.35
C ALA A 13 -12.93 -10.81 0.62
N LEU A 14 -13.43 -11.96 0.12
CA LEU A 14 -14.12 -12.98 0.93
C LEU A 14 -13.68 -14.44 0.72
N PHE A 15 -12.81 -14.75 -0.25
CA PHE A 15 -12.39 -16.12 -0.58
C PHE A 15 -10.92 -16.44 -0.22
N GLY A 16 -10.46 -15.93 0.92
CA GLY A 16 -9.06 -16.04 1.39
C GLY A 16 -8.81 -17.07 2.51
N SER A 17 -9.64 -18.10 2.68
CA SER A 17 -9.47 -19.07 3.78
C SER A 17 -9.84 -20.50 3.41
N ALA A 18 -8.90 -21.44 3.62
CA ALA A 18 -8.95 -22.89 3.41
C ALA A 18 -9.21 -23.35 1.95
N ALA A 19 -8.57 -24.40 1.41
CA ALA A 19 -7.62 -25.39 1.92
C ALA A 19 -6.47 -25.58 0.87
N ALA A 20 -5.57 -26.56 0.84
CA ALA A 20 -5.37 -27.79 1.66
C ALA A 20 -3.85 -28.08 1.82
N VAL A 21 -3.40 -29.34 1.67
CA VAL A 21 -2.03 -29.82 1.95
C VAL A 21 -1.53 -30.82 0.90
N SER A 22 -0.31 -30.59 0.38
CA SER A 22 0.75 -31.64 0.17
C SER A 22 2.05 -31.10 -0.47
N CYS A 23 2.09 -29.85 -0.93
CA CYS A 23 3.35 -29.11 -1.13
C CYS A 23 3.69 -28.23 0.09
N SER A 24 3.41 -28.75 1.29
CA SER A 24 3.06 -27.97 2.49
C SER A 24 4.20 -27.19 3.14
N ASP A 25 5.46 -27.56 2.92
CA ASP A 25 6.63 -26.89 3.53
C ASP A 25 7.14 -25.67 2.74
N LYS A 26 6.92 -25.62 1.42
CA LYS A 26 7.35 -24.48 0.58
C LYS A 26 6.30 -23.38 0.45
N TYR A 27 5.03 -23.75 0.56
CA TYR A 27 3.88 -22.85 0.39
C TYR A 27 2.95 -22.91 1.62
N PRO A 28 3.45 -22.61 2.84
CA PRO A 28 2.60 -22.59 4.03
C PRO A 28 1.55 -21.48 3.91
N GLN A 29 0.34 -21.73 4.43
CA GLN A 29 -0.77 -20.76 4.44
C GLN A 29 -0.38 -19.42 5.11
N SER A 30 0.61 -19.44 6.01
CA SER A 30 1.17 -18.24 6.67
C SER A 30 1.97 -17.33 5.73
N SER A 31 2.38 -17.78 4.54
CA SER A 31 3.12 -16.95 3.57
C SER A 31 2.31 -15.73 3.09
N ALA A 32 1.00 -15.91 2.88
CA ALA A 32 0.09 -14.82 2.52
C ALA A 32 -0.08 -13.80 3.65
N PHE A 33 -0.05 -14.24 4.92
CA PHE A 33 -0.11 -13.35 6.07
C PHE A 33 1.06 -12.36 6.09
N PHE A 34 2.30 -12.83 5.89
CA PHE A 34 3.47 -11.94 5.82
C PHE A 34 3.39 -10.93 4.67
N GLY A 35 2.96 -11.37 3.47
CA GLY A 35 2.75 -10.45 2.34
C GLY A 35 1.67 -9.38 2.61
N SER A 36 0.57 -9.76 3.28
CA SER A 36 -0.47 -8.80 3.68
C SER A 36 -0.01 -7.84 4.77
N MET A 37 0.84 -8.29 5.70
CA MET A 37 1.39 -7.47 6.78
C MET A 37 2.37 -6.42 6.26
N GLY A 38 3.18 -6.75 5.24
CA GLY A 38 4.04 -5.77 4.54
C GLY A 38 3.24 -4.71 3.77
N CYS A 39 2.17 -5.15 3.10
CA CYS A 39 1.24 -4.24 2.44
C CYS A 39 0.61 -3.23 3.44
N ALA A 40 0.23 -3.71 4.63
CA ALA A 40 -0.32 -2.88 5.70
C ALA A 40 0.73 -1.95 6.35
N SER A 41 1.92 -2.45 6.68
CA SER A 41 2.97 -1.65 7.34
C SER A 41 3.47 -0.52 6.42
N ALA A 42 3.68 -0.80 5.13
CA ALA A 42 4.07 0.19 4.13
C ALA A 42 3.07 1.34 4.03
N LEU A 43 1.77 1.04 3.97
CA LEU A 43 0.71 2.05 3.94
C LEU A 43 0.66 2.89 5.23
N ILE A 44 0.70 2.24 6.40
CA ILE A 44 0.57 2.93 7.69
C ILE A 44 1.74 3.90 7.90
N PHE A 45 2.99 3.47 7.69
CA PHE A 45 4.16 4.34 7.89
C PHE A 45 4.25 5.45 6.85
N ALA A 46 3.93 5.19 5.56
CA ALA A 46 3.91 6.22 4.54
C ALA A 46 2.84 7.30 4.80
N ASN A 47 1.62 6.88 5.18
CA ASN A 47 0.53 7.80 5.49
C ASN A 47 0.80 8.60 6.77
N LEU A 48 1.40 8.01 7.81
CA LEU A 48 1.83 8.74 9.01
C LEU A 48 2.89 9.81 8.69
N GLY A 49 3.89 9.48 7.87
CA GLY A 49 4.90 10.43 7.42
C GLY A 49 4.31 11.60 6.60
N SER A 50 3.43 11.27 5.65
CA SER A 50 2.74 12.27 4.81
C SER A 50 1.80 13.17 5.62
N ALA A 51 1.04 12.60 6.55
CA ALA A 51 0.14 13.34 7.44
C ALA A 51 0.91 14.26 8.39
N TYR A 52 2.00 13.80 9.00
CA TYR A 52 2.83 14.63 9.89
C TYR A 52 3.53 15.78 9.15
N GLY A 53 4.08 15.49 7.96
CA GLY A 53 4.65 16.53 7.09
C GLY A 53 3.61 17.59 6.73
N THR A 54 2.44 17.16 6.25
CA THR A 54 1.30 18.03 5.93
C THR A 54 0.84 18.86 7.13
N ALA A 55 0.74 18.27 8.32
CA ALA A 55 0.31 18.98 9.53
C ALA A 55 1.30 20.09 9.93
N LYS A 56 2.61 19.81 9.93
CA LYS A 56 3.64 20.80 10.30
C LYS A 56 3.77 21.90 9.24
N SER A 57 3.73 21.55 7.96
CA SER A 57 3.74 22.53 6.86
C SER A 57 2.46 23.37 6.81
N GLY A 58 1.29 22.78 7.11
CA GLY A 58 -0.01 23.45 7.10
C GLY A 58 -0.10 24.61 8.09
N VAL A 59 0.44 24.44 9.31
CA VAL A 59 0.53 25.54 10.31
C VAL A 59 1.39 26.70 9.77
N GLY A 60 2.49 26.40 9.08
CA GLY A 60 3.32 27.41 8.41
C GLY A 60 2.59 28.15 7.29
N VAL A 61 1.87 27.43 6.44
CA VAL A 61 1.07 28.03 5.34
C VAL A 61 -0.06 28.90 5.89
N ALA A 62 -0.74 28.46 6.96
CA ALA A 62 -1.78 29.26 7.62
C ALA A 62 -1.22 30.59 8.15
N HIS A 63 -0.04 30.58 8.78
CA HIS A 63 0.62 31.79 9.26
C HIS A 63 1.13 32.71 8.13
N LEU A 64 1.61 32.13 7.02
CA LEU A 64 1.98 32.91 5.83
C LEU A 64 0.77 33.58 5.16
N GLY A 65 -0.40 32.93 5.19
CA GLY A 65 -1.63 33.45 4.60
C GLY A 65 -2.19 34.70 5.28
N ILE A 66 -2.02 34.84 6.60
CA ILE A 66 -2.42 36.05 7.35
C ILE A 66 -1.40 37.19 7.27
N LEU A 67 -0.11 36.90 7.12
CA LEU A 67 0.93 37.94 7.06
C LEU A 67 1.14 38.49 5.64
N HIS A 68 1.37 37.61 4.66
CA HIS A 68 1.76 38.00 3.29
C HIS A 68 1.22 37.02 2.25
N ALA A 69 -0.07 37.16 1.93
CA ALA A 69 -0.80 36.30 0.97
C ALA A 69 -0.14 36.18 -0.42
N ASP A 70 0.60 37.20 -0.88
CA ASP A 70 1.33 37.20 -2.17
C ASP A 70 2.29 36.00 -2.33
N ARG A 71 2.91 35.54 -1.22
CA ARG A 71 3.89 34.43 -1.28
C ARG A 71 3.27 33.04 -1.08
N ILE A 72 1.95 32.93 -0.88
CA ILE A 72 1.31 31.67 -0.48
C ILE A 72 1.50 30.54 -1.52
N MET A 73 1.52 30.89 -2.80
CA MET A 73 1.72 29.94 -3.91
C MET A 73 3.07 29.23 -3.88
N ARG A 74 4.12 29.88 -3.34
CA ARG A 74 5.44 29.26 -3.13
C ARG A 74 5.50 28.52 -1.79
N GLY A 75 4.71 28.95 -0.80
CA GLY A 75 4.59 28.32 0.51
C GLY A 75 3.93 26.93 0.51
N ILE A 76 3.18 26.58 -0.54
CA ILE A 76 2.47 25.28 -0.62
C ILE A 76 3.34 24.11 -1.11
N VAL A 77 4.48 24.39 -1.74
CA VAL A 77 5.45 23.39 -2.24
C VAL A 77 5.87 22.35 -1.17
N PRO A 78 6.21 22.71 0.10
CA PRO A 78 6.49 21.73 1.14
C PRO A 78 5.31 20.80 1.47
N VAL A 79 4.06 21.27 1.37
CA VAL A 79 2.87 20.42 1.56
C VAL A 79 2.78 19.38 0.44
N VAL A 80 3.04 19.78 -0.81
CA VAL A 80 3.06 18.87 -1.96
C VAL A 80 4.16 17.81 -1.80
N MET A 81 5.36 18.19 -1.34
CA MET A 81 6.44 17.22 -1.09
C MET A 81 6.12 16.22 0.04
N ALA A 82 5.38 16.63 1.08
CA ALA A 82 4.84 15.69 2.07
C ALA A 82 3.76 14.77 1.47
N GLY A 83 2.95 15.26 0.53
CA GLY A 83 1.91 14.49 -0.15
C GLY A 83 2.44 13.33 -1.00
N ILE A 84 3.51 13.53 -1.78
CA ILE A 84 4.04 12.51 -2.69
C ILE A 84 4.54 11.27 -1.92
N LEU A 85 5.06 11.45 -0.69
CA LEU A 85 5.49 10.35 0.19
C LEU A 85 4.36 9.35 0.50
N GLY A 86 3.11 9.81 0.64
CA GLY A 86 1.95 8.93 0.84
C GLY A 86 1.62 8.13 -0.42
N ILE A 87 1.75 8.74 -1.60
CA ILE A 87 1.49 8.10 -2.89
C ILE A 87 2.50 6.96 -3.14
N TYR A 88 3.77 7.12 -2.77
CA TYR A 88 4.77 6.04 -2.88
C TYR A 88 4.38 4.79 -2.08
N GLY A 89 3.92 4.94 -0.83
CA GLY A 89 3.45 3.81 -0.02
C GLY A 89 2.21 3.11 -0.62
N LEU A 90 1.32 3.89 -1.25
CA LEU A 90 0.14 3.36 -1.94
C LEU A 90 0.49 2.61 -3.24
N ILE A 91 1.48 3.07 -4.00
CA ILE A 91 1.95 2.37 -5.21
C ILE A 91 2.57 1.01 -4.83
N VAL A 92 3.43 0.97 -3.82
CA VAL A 92 4.10 -0.29 -3.38
C VAL A 92 3.09 -1.33 -2.91
N SER A 93 2.12 -0.94 -2.09
CA SER A 93 1.07 -1.83 -1.60
C SER A 93 0.16 -2.36 -2.74
N VAL A 94 -0.17 -1.53 -3.72
CA VAL A 94 -0.91 -1.97 -4.93
C VAL A 94 -0.09 -2.96 -5.77
N ILE A 95 1.23 -2.76 -5.93
CA ILE A 95 2.10 -3.70 -6.65
C ILE A 95 2.16 -5.05 -5.92
N ILE A 96 2.36 -5.04 -4.60
CA ILE A 96 2.34 -6.24 -3.74
C ILE A 96 1.02 -7.01 -3.92
N ASN A 97 -0.12 -6.32 -3.85
CA ASN A 97 -1.45 -6.93 -3.98
C ASN A 97 -1.67 -7.57 -5.37
N ASN A 98 -1.18 -6.95 -6.44
CA ASN A 98 -1.26 -7.51 -7.80
C ASN A 98 -0.30 -8.70 -8.04
N ASN A 99 0.74 -8.84 -7.22
CA ASN A 99 1.73 -9.91 -7.37
C ASN A 99 1.37 -11.18 -6.57
N ILE A 100 0.48 -11.07 -5.56
CA ILE A 100 -0.09 -12.22 -4.85
C ILE A 100 -1.09 -12.93 -5.78
N LYS A 101 -0.59 -13.92 -6.52
CA LYS A 101 -1.38 -14.73 -7.45
C LYS A 101 -2.07 -15.88 -6.72
N THR A 102 -3.39 -15.98 -6.85
CA THR A 102 -4.22 -17.09 -6.36
C THR A 102 -4.15 -18.32 -7.29
N GLU A 103 -2.95 -18.63 -7.79
CA GLU A 103 -2.67 -19.79 -8.65
C GLU A 103 -2.02 -20.90 -7.81
N ASP A 104 -2.53 -22.14 -7.91
CA ASP A 104 -2.10 -23.25 -7.06
C ASP A 104 -0.57 -23.47 -7.10
N ASN A 105 0.07 -23.42 -5.92
CA ASN A 105 1.53 -23.56 -5.70
C ASN A 105 2.43 -22.41 -6.18
N SER A 106 1.90 -21.23 -6.51
CA SER A 106 2.73 -20.13 -7.03
C SER A 106 3.38 -19.21 -5.97
N TYR A 107 2.97 -19.25 -4.68
CA TYR A 107 3.43 -18.30 -3.65
C TYR A 107 4.30 -18.97 -2.57
N SER A 108 5.62 -18.73 -2.63
CA SER A 108 6.63 -19.30 -1.72
C SER A 108 6.82 -18.46 -0.46
N SER A 109 7.17 -19.10 0.68
CA SER A 109 7.57 -18.41 1.93
C SER A 109 8.59 -17.30 1.70
N PHE A 110 9.54 -17.52 0.77
CA PHE A 110 10.58 -16.54 0.44
C PHE A 110 10.00 -15.26 -0.20
N ALA A 111 8.96 -15.39 -1.04
CA ALA A 111 8.26 -14.24 -1.60
C ALA A 111 7.44 -13.50 -0.52
N GLY A 112 6.80 -14.24 0.39
CA GLY A 112 6.11 -13.65 1.54
C GLY A 112 7.02 -12.82 2.46
N TYR A 113 8.25 -13.28 2.72
CA TYR A 113 9.25 -12.50 3.46
C TYR A 113 9.79 -11.31 2.67
N LEU A 114 10.01 -11.46 1.35
CA LEU A 114 10.40 -10.34 0.48
C LEU A 114 9.34 -9.24 0.39
N HIS A 115 8.06 -9.57 0.51
CA HIS A 115 6.97 -8.60 0.52
C HIS A 115 6.77 -7.90 1.87
N PHE A 116 7.43 -8.37 2.94
CA PHE A 116 7.36 -7.78 4.28
C PHE A 116 8.55 -6.84 4.61
N GLY A 117 9.67 -6.99 3.88
CA GLY A 117 10.90 -6.19 4.05
C GLY A 117 10.97 -4.94 3.20
#